data_AF-A0A945LBU5-F1
#
_entry.id   AF-A0A945LBU5-F1
#
_cell.length_a   1.000
_cell.length_b   1.000
_cell.length_c   1.000
_cell.angle_alpha   90.00
_cell.angle_beta   90.00
_cell.angle_gamma   90.00
#
_symmetry.space_group_name_H-M   'P 1'
#
loop_
_entity.id
_entity.type
_entity.pdbx_description
1 polymer ?
#
loop_
_entity_poly.entity_id
_entity_poly.type
_entity_poly.pdbx_seq_one_letter_code
_entity_poly.pdbx_strand_id
1 'polypeptide(L)'
;MSISFNQASAARVDAGRYEGEANRQGTIQVSLYIGWVQAQSSGDTKLADYMRANFPEPLASAMSAWLELEPLTNLSAPKTPFEMPEYVQLSRGQAVEAVSLAQIKTEKALESNKHSDNYTVLTILFATVLFFGAVSGRVRRTLSGWILIGTAAVIFIGASSILVTFPKLF
;
A
#
# COMPACT_ATOMS: atom_id res chain seq x y z
N MET A 1 6.93 15.33 -7.04
CA MET A 1 7.00 13.87 -7.30
C MET A 1 7.61 13.08 -6.13
N SER A 2 8.82 13.42 -5.67
CA SER A 2 9.51 12.67 -4.60
C SER A 2 8.75 12.60 -3.26
N ILE A 3 8.05 13.67 -2.87
CA ILE A 3 7.34 13.74 -1.58
C ILE A 3 6.20 12.70 -1.49
N SER A 4 5.36 12.58 -2.52
CA SER A 4 4.23 11.63 -2.50
C SER A 4 4.70 10.17 -2.53
N PHE A 5 5.76 9.86 -3.29
CA PHE A 5 6.37 8.53 -3.28
C PHE A 5 7.04 8.21 -1.94
N ASN A 6 7.73 9.17 -1.32
CA ASN A 6 8.31 9.00 0.02
C ASN A 6 7.21 8.75 1.07
N GLN A 7 6.09 9.48 1.00
CA GLN A 7 4.94 9.26 1.90
C GLN A 7 4.29 7.89 1.68
N ALA A 8 4.16 7.43 0.44
CA ALA A 8 3.67 6.10 0.14
C ALA A 8 4.59 5.00 0.67
N SER A 9 5.91 5.15 0.49
CA SER A 9 6.91 4.22 1.04
C SER A 9 6.89 4.20 2.56
N ALA A 10 6.79 5.35 3.22
CA ALA A 10 6.66 5.42 4.67
C ALA A 10 5.41 4.69 5.18
N ALA A 11 4.25 4.92 4.56
CA ALA A 11 3.00 4.24 4.92
C ALA A 11 3.09 2.71 4.74
N ARG A 12 3.81 2.22 3.72
CA ARG A 12 4.07 0.78 3.55
C ARG A 12 4.97 0.20 4.64
N VAL A 13 5.97 0.95 5.09
CA VAL A 13 6.83 0.54 6.21
C VAL A 13 6.00 0.46 7.49
N ASP A 14 5.15 1.46 7.76
CA ASP A 14 4.24 1.44 8.90
C ASP A 14 3.25 0.27 8.84
N ALA A 15 2.66 0.00 7.68
CA ALA A 15 1.80 -1.16 7.48
C ALA A 15 2.51 -2.47 7.85
N GLY A 16 3.71 -2.70 7.31
CA GLY A 16 4.50 -3.88 7.64
C GLY A 16 4.86 -3.99 9.12
N ARG A 17 5.14 -2.85 9.78
CA ARG A 17 5.37 -2.80 11.23
C ARG A 17 4.13 -3.22 12.03
N TYR A 18 2.95 -2.70 11.68
CA TYR A 18 1.69 -3.04 12.34
C TYR A 18 1.27 -4.48 12.09
N GLU A 19 1.44 -5.01 10.88
CA GLU A 19 1.20 -6.43 10.57
C GLU A 19 2.13 -7.34 11.35
N GLY A 20 3.42 -6.99 11.43
CA GLY A 20 4.40 -7.71 12.23
C GLY A 20 4.01 -7.74 13.71
N GLU A 21 3.55 -6.62 14.26
CA GLU A 21 3.06 -6.57 15.64
C GLU A 21 1.80 -7.42 15.84
N ALA A 22 0.81 -7.32 14.95
CA ALA A 22 -0.42 -8.10 15.02
C ALA A 22 -0.15 -9.61 14.97
N ASN A 23 0.75 -10.03 14.09
CA ASN A 23 1.15 -11.43 13.97
C ASN A 23 1.88 -11.91 15.22
N ARG A 24 2.85 -11.15 15.75
CA ARG A 24 3.57 -11.50 16.99
C ARG A 24 2.61 -11.62 18.17
N GLN A 25 1.74 -10.63 18.36
CA GLN A 25 0.73 -10.65 19.42
C GLN A 25 -0.22 -11.84 19.28
N GLY A 26 -0.71 -12.09 18.05
CA GLY A 26 -1.58 -13.24 17.77
C GLY A 26 -0.91 -14.57 18.09
N THR A 27 0.34 -14.78 17.67
CA THR A 27 1.08 -16.00 17.98
C THR A 27 1.26 -16.20 19.48
N ILE A 28 1.66 -15.16 20.22
CA ILE A 28 1.81 -15.22 21.69
C ILE A 28 0.49 -15.60 22.35
N GLN A 29 -0.61 -14.97 21.94
CA GLN A 29 -1.93 -15.19 22.51
C GLN A 29 -2.48 -16.59 22.20
N VAL A 30 -2.25 -17.10 20.98
CA VAL A 30 -2.58 -18.50 20.63
C VAL A 30 -1.77 -19.48 21.48
N SER A 31 -0.48 -19.23 21.70
CA SER A 31 0.34 -20.07 22.59
C SER A 31 -0.15 -20.06 24.04
N LEU A 32 -0.56 -18.90 24.56
CA LEU A 32 -1.16 -18.78 25.90
C LEU A 32 -2.47 -19.56 26.00
N TYR A 33 -3.33 -19.46 24.99
CA TYR A 33 -4.58 -20.22 24.92
C TYR A 33 -4.32 -21.73 24.89
N ILE A 34 -3.38 -22.21 24.07
CA ILE A 34 -3.02 -23.64 24.02
C ILE A 34 -2.53 -24.12 25.39
N GLY A 35 -1.67 -23.35 26.06
CA GLY A 35 -1.20 -23.71 27.40
C GLY A 35 -2.33 -23.78 28.44
N TRP A 36 -3.29 -22.87 28.36
CA TRP A 36 -4.49 -22.92 29.20
C TRP A 36 -5.37 -24.14 28.90
N VAL A 37 -5.62 -24.45 27.62
CA VAL A 37 -6.37 -25.66 27.22
C VAL A 37 -5.70 -26.91 27.76
N GLN A 38 -4.37 -26.99 27.65
CA GLN A 38 -3.60 -28.12 28.16
C GLN A 38 -3.74 -28.25 29.68
N ALA A 39 -3.60 -27.15 30.43
CA ALA A 39 -3.77 -27.13 31.88
C ALA A 39 -5.20 -27.58 32.30
N GLN A 40 -6.22 -27.13 31.57
CA GLN A 40 -7.60 -27.57 31.79
C GLN A 40 -7.77 -29.07 31.51
N SER A 41 -7.21 -29.56 30.40
CA SER A 41 -7.30 -30.99 30.04
C SER A 41 -6.56 -31.92 30.99
N SER A 42 -5.49 -31.43 31.64
CA SER A 42 -4.73 -32.18 32.65
C SER A 42 -5.35 -32.09 34.05
N GLY A 43 -6.43 -31.32 34.22
CA GLY A 43 -7.08 -31.09 35.51
C GLY A 43 -6.30 -30.16 36.45
N ASP A 44 -5.30 -29.43 35.96
CA ASP A 44 -4.54 -28.46 36.75
C ASP A 44 -5.26 -27.10 36.74
N THR A 45 -6.34 -27.03 37.52
CA THR A 45 -7.19 -25.84 37.61
C THR A 45 -6.44 -24.62 38.16
N LYS A 46 -5.46 -24.83 39.05
CA LYS A 46 -4.64 -23.74 39.59
C LYS A 46 -3.81 -23.06 38.51
N LEU A 47 -3.16 -23.85 37.65
CA LEU A 47 -2.40 -23.31 36.52
C LEU A 47 -3.32 -22.64 35.52
N ALA A 48 -4.46 -23.26 35.19
CA ALA A 48 -5.43 -22.69 34.25
C ALA A 48 -5.96 -21.32 34.74
N ASP A 49 -6.35 -21.21 36.02
CA ASP A 49 -6.81 -19.95 36.59
C ASP A 49 -5.72 -18.88 36.64
N TYR A 50 -4.48 -19.27 36.99
CA TYR A 50 -3.34 -18.36 36.97
C TYR A 50 -3.08 -17.83 35.56
N MET A 51 -3.08 -18.68 34.53
CA MET A 51 -2.89 -18.26 33.15
C MET A 51 -4.00 -17.30 32.71
N ARG A 52 -5.26 -17.64 32.99
CA ARG A 52 -6.43 -16.82 32.64
C ARG A 52 -6.37 -15.43 33.27
N ALA A 53 -5.98 -15.34 34.54
CA ALA A 53 -5.84 -14.07 35.25
C ALA A 53 -4.75 -13.14 34.66
N ASN A 54 -3.81 -13.70 33.90
CA ASN A 54 -2.67 -12.98 33.31
C ASN A 54 -2.75 -12.88 31.78
N PHE A 55 -3.88 -13.23 31.16
CA PHE A 55 -4.04 -13.04 29.73
C PHE A 55 -3.95 -11.55 29.37
N PRO A 56 -3.20 -11.18 28.31
CA PRO A 56 -3.19 -9.81 27.82
C PRO A 56 -4.47 -9.50 27.06
N GLU A 57 -4.80 -8.21 26.93
CA GLU A 57 -5.84 -7.78 25.98
C GLU A 57 -5.36 -7.94 24.51
N PRO A 58 -6.26 -8.25 23.55
CA PRO A 58 -7.70 -8.44 23.72
C PRO A 58 -8.13 -9.85 24.16
N LEU A 59 -7.18 -10.79 24.37
CA LEU A 59 -7.49 -12.18 24.72
C LEU A 59 -8.23 -12.30 26.06
N ALA A 60 -7.89 -11.49 27.06
CA ALA A 60 -8.54 -11.54 28.38
C ALA A 60 -10.05 -11.26 28.31
N SER A 61 -10.44 -10.16 27.66
CA SER A 61 -11.85 -9.80 27.47
C SER A 61 -12.59 -10.83 26.61
N ALA A 62 -11.98 -11.23 25.48
CA ALA A 62 -12.56 -12.22 24.58
C ALA A 62 -12.75 -13.59 25.24
N MET A 63 -11.78 -14.04 26.06
CA MET A 63 -11.84 -15.29 26.79
C MET A 63 -12.95 -15.28 27.84
N SER A 64 -13.11 -14.16 28.55
CA SER A 64 -14.14 -14.02 29.59
C SER A 64 -15.54 -14.13 28.97
N ALA A 65 -15.80 -13.36 27.90
CA ALA A 65 -17.06 -13.42 27.17
C ALA A 65 -17.30 -14.79 26.51
N TRP A 66 -16.24 -15.43 26.00
CA TRP A 66 -16.34 -16.76 25.39
C TRP A 66 -16.76 -17.83 26.41
N LEU A 67 -16.20 -17.80 27.62
CA LEU A 67 -16.55 -18.76 28.68
C LEU A 67 -17.98 -18.58 29.19
N GLU A 68 -18.52 -17.36 29.18
CA GLU A 68 -19.93 -17.09 29.53
C GLU A 68 -20.92 -17.77 28.58
N LEU A 69 -20.51 -18.08 27.35
CA LEU A 69 -21.34 -18.79 26.37
C LEU A 69 -21.36 -20.32 26.57
N GLU A 70 -20.66 -20.83 27.58
CA GLU A 70 -20.49 -22.24 27.90
C GLU A 70 -20.09 -23.09 26.67
N PRO A 71 -18.97 -22.79 25.99
CA PRO A 71 -18.62 -23.34 24.68
C PRO A 71 -18.34 -24.85 24.69
N LEU A 72 -18.19 -25.44 25.88
CA LEU A 72 -18.02 -26.89 26.06
C LEU A 72 -19.35 -27.66 25.96
N THR A 73 -20.48 -27.00 26.21
CA THR A 73 -21.83 -27.60 26.20
C THR A 73 -22.69 -27.00 25.08
N ASN A 74 -22.43 -25.75 24.70
CA ASN A 74 -23.17 -25.02 23.69
C ASN A 74 -22.52 -25.12 22.29
N LEU A 75 -23.10 -25.94 21.41
CA LEU A 75 -22.65 -26.10 20.02
C LEU A 75 -22.81 -24.84 19.15
N SER A 76 -23.58 -23.85 19.60
CA SER A 76 -23.76 -22.58 18.87
C SER A 76 -22.75 -21.52 19.29
N ALA A 77 -21.97 -21.76 20.35
CA ALA A 77 -20.91 -20.85 20.76
C ALA A 77 -19.75 -20.87 19.74
N PRO A 78 -19.02 -19.75 19.59
CA PRO A 78 -17.79 -19.73 18.79
C PRO A 78 -16.81 -20.81 19.26
N LYS A 79 -15.99 -21.34 18.36
CA LYS A 79 -15.12 -22.49 18.70
C LYS A 79 -13.93 -22.09 19.57
N THR A 80 -13.51 -20.84 19.47
CA THR A 80 -12.36 -20.31 20.20
C THR A 80 -12.65 -18.85 20.61
N PRO A 81 -11.99 -18.32 21.64
CA PRO A 81 -12.12 -16.91 22.01
C PRO A 81 -11.65 -15.96 20.89
N PHE A 82 -10.84 -16.43 19.95
CA PHE A 82 -10.36 -15.64 18.81
C PHE A 82 -11.45 -15.34 17.76
N GLU A 83 -12.57 -16.06 17.82
CA GLU A 83 -13.74 -15.85 16.95
C GLU A 83 -14.76 -14.89 17.59
N MET A 84 -14.53 -14.46 18.83
CA MET A 84 -15.42 -13.55 19.54
C MET A 84 -15.35 -12.12 18.97
N PRO A 85 -16.46 -11.38 18.92
CA PRO A 85 -16.47 -9.96 18.55
C PRO A 85 -15.55 -9.08 19.41
N GLU A 86 -15.36 -9.46 20.67
CA GLU A 86 -14.51 -8.77 21.64
C GLU A 86 -13.01 -8.92 21.31
N TYR A 87 -12.61 -9.90 20.49
CA TYR A 87 -11.22 -10.10 20.09
C TYR A 87 -10.80 -9.09 19.01
N VAL A 88 -10.55 -7.85 19.41
CA VAL A 88 -10.12 -6.77 18.49
C VAL A 88 -8.66 -6.42 18.70
N GLN A 89 -7.81 -6.84 17.75
CA GLN A 89 -6.39 -6.47 17.74
C GLN A 89 -6.19 -5.07 17.14
N LEU A 90 -5.80 -4.10 17.98
CA LEU A 90 -5.55 -2.71 17.55
C LEU A 90 -4.52 -2.63 16.41
N SER A 91 -3.43 -3.39 16.51
CA SER A 91 -2.36 -3.45 15.52
C SER A 91 -2.85 -3.93 14.15
N ARG A 92 -3.82 -4.86 14.12
CA ARG A 92 -4.45 -5.30 12.86
C ARG A 92 -5.28 -4.19 12.22
N GLY A 93 -6.02 -3.42 13.02
CA GLY A 93 -6.75 -2.24 12.52
C GLY A 93 -5.80 -1.18 11.94
N GLN A 94 -4.72 -0.88 12.65
CA GLN A 94 -3.69 0.07 12.22
C GLN A 94 -2.98 -0.37 10.94
N ALA A 95 -2.74 -1.68 10.77
CA ALA A 95 -2.18 -2.23 9.54
C ALA A 95 -3.10 -1.95 8.34
N VAL A 96 -4.39 -2.24 8.47
CA VAL A 96 -5.38 -2.01 7.39
C VAL A 96 -5.46 -0.52 7.02
N GLU A 97 -5.48 0.36 8.03
CA GLU A 97 -5.48 1.81 7.82
C GLU A 97 -4.21 2.27 7.10
N ALA A 98 -3.04 1.81 7.53
CA ALA A 98 -1.75 2.16 6.93
C ALA A 98 -1.64 1.67 5.47
N VAL A 99 -2.16 0.48 5.15
CA VAL A 99 -2.23 -0.03 3.77
C VAL A 99 -3.15 0.85 2.92
N SER A 100 -4.31 1.24 3.43
CA SER A 100 -5.24 2.13 2.72
C SER A 100 -4.60 3.49 2.44
N LEU A 101 -3.93 4.08 3.43
CA LEU A 101 -3.18 5.32 3.27
C LEU A 101 -2.06 5.18 2.23
N ALA A 102 -1.31 4.09 2.25
CA ALA A 102 -0.26 3.82 1.27
C ALA A 102 -0.80 3.78 -0.16
N GLN A 103 -1.97 3.16 -0.37
CA GLN A 103 -2.61 3.08 -1.68
C GLN A 103 -3.02 4.47 -2.19
N ILE A 104 -3.72 5.25 -1.36
CA ILE A 104 -4.15 6.63 -1.69
C ILE A 104 -2.94 7.51 -2.04
N LYS A 105 -1.83 7.39 -1.29
CA LYS A 105 -0.61 8.16 -1.54
C LYS A 105 0.08 7.71 -2.84
N THR A 106 0.08 6.42 -3.13
CA THR A 106 0.65 5.87 -4.36
C THR A 106 -0.12 6.37 -5.58
N GLU A 107 -1.46 6.34 -5.55
CA GLU A 107 -2.29 6.83 -6.65
C GLU A 107 -2.05 8.31 -6.95
N LYS A 108 -2.01 9.16 -5.91
CA LYS A 108 -1.64 10.58 -6.05
C LYS A 108 -0.23 10.77 -6.61
N ALA A 109 0.71 9.91 -6.23
CA ALA A 109 2.07 9.96 -6.73
C ALA A 109 2.15 9.60 -8.23
N LEU A 110 1.38 8.59 -8.66
CA LEU A 110 1.28 8.18 -10.06
C LEU A 110 0.60 9.25 -10.92
N GLU A 111 -0.45 9.89 -10.43
CA GLU A 111 -1.08 11.03 -11.11
C GLU A 111 -0.10 12.18 -11.30
N SER A 112 0.65 12.53 -10.25
CA SER A 112 1.73 13.52 -10.34
C SER A 112 2.86 13.10 -11.29
N ASN A 113 3.11 11.80 -11.44
CA ASN A 113 4.16 11.28 -12.32
C ASN A 113 3.82 11.46 -13.80
N LYS A 114 2.54 11.29 -14.18
CA LYS A 114 2.07 11.49 -15.56
C LYS A 114 2.42 12.87 -16.12
N HIS A 115 2.43 13.90 -15.27
CA HIS A 115 2.84 15.24 -15.70
C HIS A 115 4.31 15.32 -16.11
N SER A 116 5.21 14.60 -15.42
CA SER A 116 6.64 14.64 -15.74
C SER A 116 6.99 13.85 -16.99
N ASP A 117 6.39 12.66 -17.18
CA ASP A 117 6.61 11.84 -18.38
C ASP A 117 6.24 12.61 -19.65
N ASN A 118 5.16 13.40 -19.57
CA ASN A 118 4.73 14.27 -20.64
C ASN A 118 5.78 15.33 -21.04
N TYR A 119 6.47 15.95 -20.07
CA TYR A 119 7.56 16.91 -20.37
C TYR A 119 8.80 16.22 -20.97
N THR A 120 9.10 14.98 -20.57
CA THR A 120 10.19 14.19 -21.15
C THR A 120 9.93 13.89 -22.63
N VAL A 121 8.72 13.42 -22.96
CA VAL A 121 8.32 13.16 -24.36
C VAL A 121 8.39 14.43 -25.18
N LEU A 122 7.94 15.56 -24.63
CA LEU A 122 7.96 16.85 -25.31
C LEU A 122 9.40 17.32 -25.61
N THR A 123 10.32 17.10 -24.68
CA THR A 123 11.75 17.39 -24.86
C THR A 123 12.35 16.54 -25.99
N ILE A 124 12.00 15.26 -26.04
CA ILE A 124 12.43 14.34 -27.12
C ILE A 124 11.88 14.81 -28.47
N LEU A 125 10.59 15.18 -28.53
CA LEU A 125 9.96 15.70 -29.76
C LEU A 125 10.68 16.95 -30.27
N PHE A 126 10.97 17.91 -29.39
CA PHE A 126 11.71 19.11 -29.80
C PHE A 126 13.16 18.80 -30.22
N ALA A 127 13.84 17.87 -29.55
CA ALA A 127 15.15 17.41 -29.98
C ALA A 127 15.11 16.79 -31.40
N THR A 128 14.07 16.01 -31.71
CA THR A 128 13.84 15.47 -33.06
C THR A 128 13.59 16.57 -34.10
N VAL A 129 12.82 17.61 -33.76
CA VAL A 129 12.60 18.78 -34.63
C VAL A 129 13.93 19.48 -34.95
N LEU A 130 14.74 19.75 -33.92
CA LEU A 130 16.06 20.38 -34.08
C LEU A 130 16.99 19.52 -34.93
N PHE A 131 16.95 18.19 -34.74
CA PHE A 131 17.74 17.25 -35.53
C PHE A 131 17.38 17.30 -37.01
N PHE A 132 16.09 17.20 -37.36
CA PHE A 132 15.67 17.29 -38.77
C PHE A 132 15.96 18.66 -39.38
N GLY A 133 15.81 19.74 -38.59
CA GLY A 133 16.24 21.08 -39.00
C GLY A 133 17.72 21.11 -39.36
N ALA A 134 18.60 20.60 -38.49
CA ALA A 134 20.04 20.58 -38.71
C ALA A 134 20.48 19.69 -39.89
N VAL A 135 19.84 18.54 -40.06
CA VAL A 135 20.14 17.60 -41.16
C VAL A 135 19.67 18.15 -42.50
N SER A 136 18.53 18.85 -42.54
CA SER A 136 17.96 19.40 -43.78
C SER A 136 18.93 20.31 -44.54
N GLY A 137 19.74 21.11 -43.82
CA GLY A 137 20.75 22.01 -44.39
C GLY A 137 21.97 21.30 -44.98
N ARG A 138 22.18 20.01 -44.68
CA ARG A 138 23.33 19.22 -45.18
C ARG A 138 23.00 18.34 -46.38
N VAL A 139 21.74 18.24 -46.77
CA VAL A 139 21.29 17.36 -47.86
C VAL A 139 21.48 18.03 -49.21
N ARG A 140 22.26 17.40 -50.10
CA ARG A 140 22.57 17.93 -51.45
C ARG A 140 21.36 17.97 -52.40
N ARG A 141 20.35 17.10 -52.18
CA ARG A 141 19.11 17.09 -52.96
C ARG A 141 18.05 17.99 -52.32
N THR A 142 17.69 19.06 -53.02
CA THR A 142 16.72 20.07 -52.56
C THR A 142 15.37 19.47 -52.15
N LEU A 143 14.81 18.53 -52.92
CA LEU A 143 13.55 17.86 -52.58
C LEU A 143 13.59 17.12 -51.24
N SER A 144 14.66 16.40 -50.94
CA SER A 144 14.81 15.71 -49.66
C SER A 144 14.96 16.70 -48.49
N GLY A 145 15.66 17.82 -48.69
CA GLY A 145 15.75 18.90 -47.70
C GLY A 145 14.37 19.47 -47.34
N TRP A 146 13.52 19.74 -48.34
CA TRP A 146 12.15 20.21 -48.12
C TRP A 146 11.24 19.20 -47.41
N ILE A 147 11.39 17.90 -47.70
CA ILE A 147 10.64 16.83 -47.00
C ILE A 147 11.02 16.79 -45.51
N LEU A 148 12.31 16.90 -45.19
CA LEU A 148 12.81 16.95 -43.82
C LEU A 148 12.27 18.18 -43.06
N ILE A 149 12.28 19.36 -43.68
CA ILE A 149 11.73 20.59 -43.08
C ILE A 149 10.22 20.47 -42.87
N GLY A 150 9.48 19.96 -43.86
CA GLY A 150 8.04 19.74 -43.75
C GLY A 150 7.70 18.81 -42.59
N THR A 151 8.46 17.72 -42.45
CA THR A 151 8.29 16.76 -41.35
C THR A 151 8.58 17.42 -40.00
N ALA A 152 9.68 18.18 -39.89
CA ALA A 152 10.02 18.92 -38.68
C ALA A 152 8.95 19.94 -38.29
N ALA A 153 8.37 20.66 -39.25
CA ALA A 153 7.32 21.65 -39.03
C ALA A 153 6.03 21.00 -38.49
N VAL A 154 5.61 19.86 -39.06
CA VAL A 154 4.43 19.12 -38.57
C VAL A 154 4.63 18.66 -37.12
N ILE A 155 5.79 18.06 -36.82
CA ILE A 155 6.12 17.61 -35.45
C ILE A 155 6.16 18.80 -34.48
N PHE A 156 6.73 19.94 -34.90
CA PHE A 156 6.82 21.15 -34.09
C PHE A 156 5.45 21.73 -33.73
N ILE A 157 4.53 21.80 -34.71
CA ILE A 157 3.16 22.29 -34.48
C ILE A 157 2.43 21.36 -33.52
N GLY A 158 2.55 20.04 -33.71
CA GLY A 158 1.98 19.03 -32.81
C GLY A 158 2.49 19.17 -31.37
N ALA A 159 3.82 19.19 -31.19
CA ALA A 159 4.45 19.34 -29.88
C ALA A 159 4.09 20.67 -29.20
N SER A 160 4.07 21.78 -29.94
CA SER A 160 3.70 23.09 -29.40
C SER A 160 2.24 23.15 -28.96
N SER A 161 1.33 22.51 -29.71
CA SER A 161 -0.08 22.41 -29.35
C SER A 161 -0.27 21.64 -28.03
N ILE A 162 0.46 20.52 -27.88
CA ILE A 162 0.44 19.70 -26.64
C ILE A 162 1.01 20.49 -25.45
N LEU A 163 2.08 21.26 -25.66
CA LEU A 163 2.69 22.10 -24.62
C LEU A 163 1.71 23.13 -24.07
N VAL A 164 0.91 23.76 -24.93
CA VAL A 164 -0.07 24.78 -24.54
C VAL A 164 -1.21 24.19 -23.71
N THR A 165 -1.58 22.92 -23.93
CA THR A 165 -2.58 22.21 -23.12
C THR A 165 -2.08 21.78 -21.73
N PHE A 166 -0.77 21.80 -21.44
CA PHE A 166 -0.30 21.42 -20.11
C PHE A 166 -0.50 22.53 -19.07
N PRO A 167 -0.97 22.17 -17.86
CA PRO A 167 -1.15 23.14 -16.79
C PRO A 167 0.21 23.71 -16.38
N LYS A 168 0.29 25.05 -16.37
CA LYS A 168 1.47 25.79 -15.92
C LYS A 168 1.59 25.59 -14.41
N LEU A 169 2.62 24.87 -13.97
CA LEU A 169 2.99 24.77 -12.56
C LEU A 169 3.52 26.16 -12.13
N PHE A 170 2.70 26.93 -11.42
CA PHE A 170 3.11 28.08 -10.62
C PHE A 170 3.23 27.65 -9.16
#